data_AF-A0A0R2FZ73-F1
#
_entry.id   AF-A0A0R2FZ73-F1
#
_cell.length_a   1.000
_cell.length_b   1.000
_cell.length_c   1.000
_cell.angle_alpha   90.00
_cell.angle_beta   90.00
_cell.angle_gamma   90.00
#
_symmetry.space_group_name_H-M   'P 1'
#
loop_
_entity.id
_entity.type
_entity.pdbx_description
1 polymer ?
#
loop_
_entity_poly.entity_id
_entity_poly.type
_entity_poly.pdbx_seq_one_letter_code
_entity_poly.pdbx_strand_id
1 'polypeptide(L)'
;MGKFLKRLLLKEDPNVYQVKDAHLSQVLTVKDFLALGVGTIVSTSIFTLPGVVAATHAGPAVVISFLLAAVVAGLVAFAYAEMSSVMPFAGSAYSWINVVFGEFFAWIAGWALLAEYFIAVAFVASGISANFRGLVEPLGVNFPKQLANAFGTEGGIIDLVAMVVVLIVAILLSRGVSGAARVENILVVLKVLAIILFVIVGMTALHKANYSPFIPKYHLNADGSAFGGWQGIYAGISAIFLSYIGFDSIAANSAEAKDPQKTMPRGILGSLLIAVVLFVVVSLVIVGMFKYTNYANNAEPIGWALRQSGHPIVATVVQTIAVVGMFTALIGMMLAGSRLLYSFGRDGMLPKWLGKLNKDKLPNNATLTLSTIGIVIGALFPFAFLAQLISAGTLIAFMFVSVGIYAVRSREGKDLPKPSFKMPFYPVLPALAFLGAFGVFWGLGNDAKLYALLWFFIGLIIYFAYGIRNSYLGKKNKEN
;
A
#
# COMPACT_ATOMS: atom_id res chain seq x y z
N MET A 1 -31.74 -11.06 -19.75
CA MET A 1 -30.31 -10.71 -19.58
C MET A 1 -29.51 -11.44 -20.67
N GLY A 2 -28.85 -10.73 -21.59
CA GLY A 2 -28.18 -11.35 -22.76
C GLY A 2 -27.02 -12.29 -22.37
N LYS A 3 -26.71 -13.29 -23.22
CA LYS A 3 -25.63 -14.28 -22.99
C LYS A 3 -24.29 -13.63 -22.62
N PHE A 4 -23.99 -12.48 -23.21
CA PHE A 4 -22.80 -11.68 -22.91
C PHE A 4 -22.79 -11.13 -21.47
N LEU A 5 -23.89 -10.54 -21.01
CA LEU A 5 -23.99 -10.00 -19.65
C LEU A 5 -23.91 -11.11 -18.59
N LYS A 6 -24.50 -12.27 -18.88
CA LYS A 6 -24.40 -13.45 -18.00
C LYS A 6 -22.96 -13.96 -17.87
N ARG A 7 -22.14 -13.82 -18.93
CA ARG A 7 -20.73 -14.21 -18.92
C ARG A 7 -19.87 -13.26 -18.07
N LEU A 8 -20.11 -11.95 -18.16
CA LEU A 8 -19.38 -10.94 -17.38
C LEU A 8 -19.64 -11.06 -15.88
N LEU A 9 -20.87 -11.41 -15.50
CA LEU A 9 -21.33 -11.55 -14.12
C LEU A 9 -21.19 -12.98 -13.58
N LEU A 10 -20.41 -13.84 -14.26
CA LEU A 10 -20.19 -15.20 -13.82
C LEU A 10 -19.36 -15.16 -12.52
N LYS A 11 -19.92 -15.75 -11.46
CA LYS A 11 -19.30 -15.79 -10.13
C LYS A 11 -18.61 -17.12 -9.92
N GLU A 12 -17.45 -17.08 -9.30
CA GLU A 12 -16.73 -18.30 -8.90
C GLU A 12 -17.31 -18.88 -7.60
N ASP A 13 -17.26 -20.20 -7.48
CA ASP A 13 -17.63 -20.90 -6.25
C ASP A 13 -16.49 -20.72 -5.20
N PRO A 14 -16.80 -20.28 -3.97
CA PRO A 14 -15.79 -20.14 -2.91
C PRO A 14 -15.00 -21.43 -2.63
N ASN A 15 -15.61 -22.61 -2.81
CA ASN A 15 -14.93 -23.90 -2.62
C ASN A 15 -13.77 -24.11 -3.59
N VAL A 16 -13.82 -23.50 -4.78
CA VAL A 16 -12.72 -23.58 -5.76
C VAL A 16 -11.45 -22.95 -5.19
N TYR A 17 -11.59 -21.83 -4.47
CA TYR A 17 -10.44 -21.20 -3.81
C TYR A 17 -9.92 -22.03 -2.64
N GLN A 18 -10.81 -22.62 -1.83
CA GLN A 18 -10.39 -23.51 -0.73
C GLN A 18 -9.55 -24.69 -1.24
N VAL A 19 -9.96 -25.32 -2.35
CA VAL A 19 -9.22 -26.43 -2.95
C VAL A 19 -7.90 -25.96 -3.55
N LYS A 20 -7.90 -24.83 -4.26
CA LYS A 20 -6.67 -24.25 -4.86
C LYS A 20 -5.64 -23.89 -3.80
N ASP A 21 -6.07 -23.40 -2.65
CA ASP A 21 -5.20 -22.88 -1.60
C ASP A 21 -4.85 -23.91 -0.50
N ALA A 22 -5.40 -25.14 -0.58
CA ALA A 22 -5.18 -26.21 0.42
C ALA A 22 -3.71 -26.63 0.61
N HIS A 23 -2.83 -26.27 -0.32
CA HIS A 23 -1.39 -26.51 -0.22
C HIS A 23 -0.66 -25.50 0.69
N LEU A 24 -1.31 -24.42 1.10
CA LEU A 24 -0.77 -23.40 1.99
C LEU A 24 -0.97 -23.82 3.46
N SER A 25 0.09 -23.70 4.26
CA SER A 25 0.04 -24.09 5.68
C SER A 25 -0.50 -22.95 6.54
N GLN A 26 -1.54 -23.23 7.33
CA GLN A 26 -2.18 -22.27 8.24
C GLN A 26 -1.38 -22.11 9.55
N VAL A 27 -0.27 -21.38 9.48
CA VAL A 27 0.68 -21.23 10.60
C VAL A 27 0.73 -19.84 11.21
N LEU A 28 0.24 -18.82 10.50
CA LEU A 28 0.37 -17.43 10.90
C LEU A 28 -0.66 -17.04 11.96
N THR A 29 -0.20 -16.43 13.05
CA THR A 29 -1.02 -16.03 14.19
C THR A 29 -1.30 -14.52 14.20
N VAL A 30 -2.12 -14.05 15.15
CA VAL A 30 -2.39 -12.61 15.34
C VAL A 30 -1.11 -11.79 15.45
N LYS A 31 -0.09 -12.29 16.16
CA LYS A 31 1.18 -11.57 16.33
C LYS A 31 1.91 -11.41 15.00
N ASP A 32 1.89 -12.44 14.19
CA ASP A 32 2.50 -12.42 12.86
C ASP A 32 1.76 -11.44 11.97
N PHE A 33 0.42 -11.47 11.90
CA PHE A 33 -0.35 -10.49 11.12
C PHE A 33 -0.22 -9.05 11.60
N LEU A 34 -0.10 -8.81 12.91
CA LEU A 34 0.20 -7.48 13.44
C LEU A 34 1.57 -7.01 12.96
N ALA A 35 2.59 -7.87 13.03
CA ALA A 35 3.92 -7.53 12.58
C ALA A 35 3.97 -7.32 11.06
N LEU A 36 3.36 -8.21 10.25
CA LEU A 36 3.23 -8.05 8.80
C LEU A 36 2.55 -6.71 8.46
N GLY A 37 1.45 -6.39 9.16
CA GLY A 37 0.65 -5.19 8.91
C GLY A 37 1.42 -3.92 9.28
N VAL A 38 1.95 -3.85 10.51
CA VAL A 38 2.77 -2.72 10.95
C VAL A 38 4.02 -2.62 10.07
N GLY A 39 4.64 -3.73 9.71
CA GLY A 39 5.81 -3.78 8.85
C GLY A 39 5.58 -3.19 7.46
N THR A 40 4.40 -3.43 6.90
CA THR A 40 4.01 -2.92 5.58
C THR A 40 3.57 -1.45 5.62
N ILE A 41 2.70 -1.10 6.59
CA ILE A 41 2.15 0.26 6.73
C ILE A 41 3.25 1.24 7.19
N VAL A 42 4.04 0.85 8.19
CA VAL A 42 5.17 1.62 8.73
C VAL A 42 6.41 1.36 7.87
N SER A 43 6.42 1.97 6.69
CA SER A 43 7.47 1.87 5.69
C SER A 43 7.99 3.27 5.31
N THR A 44 8.33 3.50 4.04
CA THR A 44 8.82 4.77 3.52
C THR A 44 7.96 5.97 3.93
N SER A 45 6.64 5.81 3.96
CA SER A 45 5.68 6.89 4.21
C SER A 45 5.88 7.59 5.56
N ILE A 46 6.19 6.87 6.65
CA ILE A 46 6.31 7.49 7.98
C ILE A 46 7.56 8.35 8.14
N PHE A 47 8.63 8.02 7.42
CA PHE A 47 9.89 8.76 7.49
C PHE A 47 9.91 9.99 6.58
N THR A 48 8.95 10.08 5.65
CA THR A 48 8.98 11.05 4.54
C THR A 48 7.75 11.95 4.46
N LEU A 49 6.55 11.35 4.39
CA LEU A 49 5.32 12.09 4.08
C LEU A 49 4.91 13.12 5.16
N PRO A 50 5.11 12.89 6.47
CA PRO A 50 4.79 13.91 7.48
C PRO A 50 5.46 15.26 7.22
N GLY A 51 6.75 15.27 6.88
CA GLY A 51 7.48 16.50 6.56
C GLY A 51 7.08 17.08 5.21
N VAL A 52 7.07 16.24 4.17
CA VAL A 52 6.79 16.69 2.79
C VAL A 52 5.38 17.27 2.66
N VAL A 53 4.36 16.61 3.21
CA VAL A 53 2.96 17.07 3.13
C VAL A 53 2.69 18.25 4.05
N ALA A 54 3.38 18.34 5.19
CA ALA A 54 3.37 19.57 5.98
C ALA A 54 3.93 20.74 5.17
N ALA A 55 5.04 20.53 4.44
CA ALA A 55 5.68 21.57 3.63
C ALA A 55 4.84 22.02 2.42
N THR A 56 4.08 21.10 1.82
CA THR A 56 3.45 21.32 0.51
C THR A 56 1.94 21.49 0.54
N HIS A 57 1.24 21.10 1.62
CA HIS A 57 -0.22 21.16 1.67
C HIS A 57 -0.79 21.71 2.97
N ALA A 58 -0.37 21.18 4.12
CA ALA A 58 -1.17 21.35 5.35
C ALA A 58 -0.48 22.19 6.45
N GLY A 59 0.84 22.42 6.38
CA GLY A 59 1.58 22.96 7.51
C GLY A 59 1.44 22.08 8.76
N PRO A 60 1.35 22.66 9.98
CA PRO A 60 1.14 21.89 11.20
C PRO A 60 -0.18 21.11 11.22
N ALA A 61 -1.18 21.54 10.43
CA ALA A 61 -2.45 20.83 10.27
C ALA A 61 -2.34 19.50 9.49
N VAL A 62 -1.13 19.10 9.07
CA VAL A 62 -0.88 17.74 8.54
C VAL A 62 -1.36 16.65 9.52
N VAL A 63 -1.32 16.92 10.82
CA VAL A 63 -1.82 16.02 11.87
C VAL A 63 -3.32 15.76 11.72
N ILE A 64 -4.10 16.79 11.40
CA ILE A 64 -5.55 16.66 11.11
C ILE A 64 -5.74 15.83 9.84
N SER A 65 -4.89 16.06 8.85
CA SER A 65 -4.93 15.29 7.59
C SER A 65 -4.73 13.80 7.87
N PHE A 66 -3.72 13.42 8.67
CA PHE A 66 -3.48 12.03 9.05
C PHE A 66 -4.65 11.43 9.81
N LEU A 67 -5.23 12.15 10.77
CA LEU A 67 -6.39 11.67 11.52
C LEU A 67 -7.61 11.42 10.62
N LEU A 68 -7.89 12.32 9.69
CA LEU A 68 -9.03 12.15 8.77
C LEU A 68 -8.78 11.05 7.73
N ALA A 69 -7.56 10.93 7.22
CA ALA A 69 -7.15 9.82 6.37
C ALA A 69 -7.28 8.47 7.11
N ALA A 70 -6.90 8.42 8.39
CA ALA A 70 -7.05 7.25 9.26
C ALA A 70 -8.51 6.85 9.47
N VAL A 71 -9.42 7.82 9.59
CA VAL A 71 -10.86 7.53 9.68
C VAL A 71 -11.34 6.83 8.41
N VAL A 72 -10.99 7.36 7.23
CA VAL A 72 -11.38 6.74 5.96
C VAL A 72 -10.75 5.34 5.81
N ALA A 73 -9.46 5.20 6.12
CA ALA A 73 -8.78 3.90 6.09
C ALA A 73 -9.41 2.90 7.08
N GLY A 74 -9.79 3.34 8.28
CA GLY A 74 -10.45 2.51 9.30
C GLY A 74 -11.83 2.01 8.86
N LEU A 75 -12.62 2.87 8.20
CA LEU A 75 -13.90 2.46 7.61
C LEU A 75 -13.72 1.33 6.59
N VAL A 76 -12.72 1.44 5.71
CA VAL A 76 -12.40 0.39 4.74
C VAL A 76 -11.81 -0.85 5.43
N ALA A 77 -10.95 -0.68 6.42
CA ALA A 77 -10.32 -1.77 7.16
C ALA A 77 -11.34 -2.67 7.86
N PHE A 78 -12.47 -2.11 8.32
CA PHE A 78 -13.58 -2.94 8.81
C PHE A 78 -14.17 -3.85 7.73
N ALA A 79 -14.33 -3.36 6.50
CA ALA A 79 -14.80 -4.18 5.39
C ALA A 79 -13.78 -5.29 5.05
N TYR A 80 -12.50 -4.95 5.01
CA TYR A 80 -11.43 -5.93 4.81
C TYR A 80 -11.35 -6.98 5.92
N ALA A 81 -11.53 -6.58 7.18
CA ALA A 81 -11.58 -7.48 8.33
C ALA A 81 -12.73 -8.49 8.21
N GLU A 82 -13.93 -8.05 7.85
CA GLU A 82 -15.07 -8.97 7.65
C GLU A 82 -14.82 -9.89 6.43
N MET A 83 -14.42 -9.33 5.28
CA MET A 83 -14.20 -10.10 4.04
C MET A 83 -13.11 -11.17 4.19
N SER A 84 -11.97 -10.83 4.79
CA SER A 84 -10.87 -11.78 5.04
C SER A 84 -11.20 -12.84 6.07
N SER A 85 -12.10 -12.55 7.02
CA SER A 85 -12.58 -13.52 8.01
C SER A 85 -13.54 -14.55 7.40
N VAL A 86 -14.37 -14.13 6.44
CA VAL A 86 -15.40 -14.95 5.78
C VAL A 86 -14.84 -15.74 4.60
N MET A 87 -13.93 -15.12 3.83
CA MET A 87 -13.32 -15.67 2.63
C MET A 87 -11.79 -15.64 2.77
N PRO A 88 -11.21 -16.53 3.60
CA PRO A 88 -9.77 -16.57 3.85
C PRO A 88 -9.00 -17.21 2.68
N PHE A 89 -9.11 -16.61 1.50
CA PHE A 89 -8.51 -17.07 0.25
C PHE A 89 -7.28 -16.23 -0.10
N ALA A 90 -6.36 -16.81 -0.86
CA ALA A 90 -5.27 -16.05 -1.46
C ALA A 90 -5.83 -15.12 -2.56
N GLY A 91 -5.28 -13.91 -2.68
CA GLY A 91 -5.65 -12.95 -3.73
C GLY A 91 -6.53 -11.78 -3.29
N SER A 92 -6.87 -11.65 -2.00
CA SER A 92 -7.53 -10.47 -1.41
C SER A 92 -8.77 -10.03 -2.21
N ALA A 93 -8.94 -8.73 -2.47
CA ALA A 93 -10.08 -8.16 -3.16
C ALA A 93 -10.37 -8.79 -4.53
N TYR A 94 -9.37 -9.23 -5.30
CA TYR A 94 -9.60 -9.89 -6.60
C TYR A 94 -10.46 -11.16 -6.43
N SER A 95 -10.05 -12.05 -5.52
CA SER A 95 -10.74 -13.32 -5.26
C SER A 95 -12.12 -13.08 -4.64
N TRP A 96 -12.22 -12.17 -3.68
CA TRP A 96 -13.49 -11.87 -3.02
C TRP A 96 -14.52 -11.28 -3.98
N ILE A 97 -14.11 -10.32 -4.81
CA ILE A 97 -14.99 -9.67 -5.78
C ILE A 97 -15.43 -10.65 -6.88
N ASN A 98 -14.59 -11.62 -7.23
CA ASN A 98 -14.98 -12.71 -8.12
C ASN A 98 -16.11 -13.55 -7.53
N VAL A 99 -16.01 -13.88 -6.24
CA VAL A 99 -17.06 -14.60 -5.53
C VAL A 99 -18.33 -13.75 -5.44
N VAL A 100 -18.26 -12.46 -5.08
CA VAL A 100 -19.47 -11.67 -4.77
C VAL A 100 -20.13 -10.99 -5.98
N PHE A 101 -19.35 -10.44 -6.92
CA PHE A 101 -19.85 -9.67 -8.07
C PHE A 101 -19.55 -10.31 -9.43
N GLY A 102 -18.56 -11.19 -9.51
CA GLY A 102 -18.23 -11.96 -10.70
C GLY A 102 -16.94 -11.51 -11.40
N GLU A 103 -16.58 -12.25 -12.45
CA GLU A 103 -15.30 -12.17 -13.16
C GLU A 103 -14.94 -10.75 -13.65
N PHE A 104 -15.90 -10.01 -14.22
CA PHE A 104 -15.62 -8.66 -14.75
C PHE A 104 -15.27 -7.65 -13.66
N PHE A 105 -16.03 -7.63 -12.56
CA PHE A 105 -15.73 -6.74 -11.43
C PHE A 105 -14.47 -7.18 -10.69
N ALA A 106 -14.20 -8.49 -10.65
CA ALA A 106 -12.95 -9.02 -10.12
C ALA A 106 -11.76 -8.53 -10.93
N TRP A 107 -11.87 -8.54 -12.27
CA TRP A 107 -10.86 -7.98 -13.15
C TRP A 107 -10.59 -6.50 -12.82
N ILE A 108 -11.62 -5.67 -12.70
CA ILE A 108 -11.45 -4.24 -12.37
C ILE A 108 -10.75 -4.08 -11.03
N ALA A 109 -11.24 -4.73 -9.97
CA ALA A 109 -10.67 -4.63 -8.64
C ALA A 109 -9.22 -5.14 -8.58
N GLY A 110 -8.94 -6.30 -9.19
CA GLY A 110 -7.59 -6.86 -9.23
C GLY A 110 -6.63 -6.08 -10.12
N TRP A 111 -7.11 -5.50 -11.23
CA TRP A 111 -6.31 -4.65 -12.12
C TRP A 111 -5.92 -3.34 -11.42
N ALA A 112 -6.81 -2.81 -10.56
CA ALA A 112 -6.51 -1.69 -9.66
C ALA A 112 -5.37 -2.05 -8.68
N LEU A 113 -5.47 -3.21 -8.03
CA LEU A 113 -4.45 -3.71 -7.11
C LEU A 113 -3.11 -4.02 -7.81
N LEU A 114 -3.12 -4.50 -9.05
CA LEU A 114 -1.87 -4.71 -9.81
C LEU A 114 -1.13 -3.39 -10.02
N ALA A 115 -1.85 -2.31 -10.35
CA ALA A 115 -1.28 -0.97 -10.45
C ALA A 115 -0.60 -0.58 -9.12
N GLU A 116 -1.34 -0.70 -8.02
CA GLU A 116 -0.83 -0.45 -6.68
C GLU A 116 0.49 -1.19 -6.42
N TYR A 117 0.55 -2.51 -6.64
CA TYR A 117 1.78 -3.26 -6.36
C TYR A 117 2.95 -2.87 -7.25
N PHE A 118 2.73 -2.62 -8.55
CA PHE A 118 3.80 -2.16 -9.44
C PHE A 118 4.39 -0.82 -8.97
N ILE A 119 3.52 0.12 -8.60
CA ILE A 119 3.93 1.47 -8.21
C ILE A 119 4.48 1.47 -6.77
N ALA A 120 3.95 0.63 -5.87
CA ALA A 120 4.44 0.48 -4.49
C ALA A 120 5.89 -0.03 -4.46
N VAL A 121 6.24 -0.99 -5.33
CA VAL A 121 7.63 -1.45 -5.49
C VAL A 121 8.55 -0.29 -5.86
N ALA A 122 8.14 0.52 -6.84
CA ALA A 122 8.90 1.71 -7.23
C ALA A 122 9.04 2.71 -6.09
N PHE A 123 7.93 3.06 -5.42
CA PHE A 123 7.89 4.05 -4.36
C PHE A 123 8.75 3.66 -3.16
N VAL A 124 8.62 2.43 -2.66
CA VAL A 124 9.40 1.96 -1.51
C VAL A 124 10.88 1.90 -1.87
N ALA A 125 11.24 1.46 -3.08
CA ALA A 125 12.63 1.41 -3.53
C ALA A 125 13.26 2.82 -3.64
N SER A 126 12.54 3.79 -4.20
CA SER A 126 12.98 5.20 -4.22
C SER A 126 13.09 5.79 -2.80
N GLY A 127 12.20 5.40 -1.89
CA GLY A 127 12.29 5.76 -0.48
C GLY A 127 13.53 5.22 0.21
N ILE A 128 13.88 3.96 -0.05
CA ILE A 128 15.12 3.33 0.43
C ILE A 128 16.32 4.09 -0.13
N SER A 129 16.33 4.38 -1.43
CA SER A 129 17.41 5.14 -2.07
C SER A 129 17.62 6.50 -1.42
N ALA A 130 16.55 7.29 -1.25
CA ALA A 130 16.63 8.59 -0.61
C ALA A 130 17.26 8.50 0.79
N ASN A 131 16.70 7.67 1.67
CA ASN A 131 17.17 7.55 3.05
C ASN A 131 18.59 6.95 3.14
N PHE A 132 18.95 6.05 2.22
CA PHE A 132 20.31 5.51 2.15
C PHE A 132 21.32 6.57 1.73
N ARG A 133 20.98 7.40 0.73
CA ARG A 133 21.84 8.52 0.29
C ARG A 133 22.08 9.51 1.43
N GLY A 134 21.03 9.87 2.16
CA GLY A 134 21.14 10.70 3.37
C GLY A 134 21.98 10.15 4.50
N LEU A 135 21.99 8.83 4.64
CA LEU A 135 22.78 8.14 5.66
C LEU A 135 24.27 8.17 5.32
N VAL A 136 24.64 8.13 4.04
CA VAL A 136 26.04 8.07 3.59
C VAL A 136 26.62 9.41 3.15
N GLU A 137 25.80 10.41 2.84
CA GLU A 137 26.24 11.77 2.51
C GLU A 137 27.15 12.38 3.61
N PRO A 138 26.83 12.25 4.92
CA PRO A 138 27.73 12.72 5.99
C PRO A 138 29.09 12.00 6.05
N LEU A 139 29.22 10.83 5.42
CA LEU A 139 30.47 10.09 5.30
C LEU A 139 31.32 10.55 4.09
N GLY A 140 30.85 11.56 3.34
CA GLY A 140 31.49 12.07 2.14
C GLY A 140 31.15 11.31 0.86
N VAL A 141 30.20 10.36 0.91
CA VAL A 141 29.76 9.59 -0.26
C VAL A 141 28.61 10.31 -0.94
N ASN A 142 28.90 10.97 -2.07
CA ASN A 142 27.91 11.67 -2.87
C ASN A 142 27.56 10.88 -4.14
N PHE A 143 26.27 10.75 -4.43
CA PHE A 143 25.79 10.12 -5.66
C PHE A 143 25.63 11.17 -6.77
N PRO A 144 26.09 10.90 -8.01
CA PRO A 144 25.78 11.75 -9.15
C PRO A 144 24.27 11.87 -9.33
N LYS A 145 23.76 13.10 -9.53
CA LYS A 145 22.31 13.35 -9.65
C LYS A 145 21.64 12.48 -10.72
N GLN A 146 22.36 12.20 -11.81
CA GLN A 146 21.92 11.36 -12.93
C GLN A 146 21.57 9.92 -12.48
N LEU A 147 22.25 9.40 -11.45
CA LEU A 147 22.09 8.04 -10.93
C LEU A 147 21.30 8.00 -9.61
N ALA A 148 20.90 9.15 -9.09
CA ALA A 148 20.28 9.30 -7.79
C ALA A 148 18.77 9.54 -7.88
N ASN A 149 18.29 10.05 -9.02
CA ASN A 149 16.91 10.50 -9.19
C ASN A 149 16.30 9.93 -10.47
N ALA A 150 14.96 9.83 -10.48
CA ALA A 150 14.18 9.45 -11.66
C ALA A 150 14.39 10.41 -12.83
N PHE A 151 14.07 9.93 -14.04
CA PHE A 151 14.14 10.71 -15.27
C PHE A 151 13.40 12.04 -15.13
N GLY A 152 14.07 13.13 -15.51
CA GLY A 152 13.48 14.49 -15.50
C GLY A 152 13.38 15.13 -14.11
N THR A 153 13.84 14.45 -13.04
CA THR A 153 13.82 14.99 -11.67
C THR A 153 15.23 15.44 -11.27
N GLU A 154 15.45 16.75 -11.16
CA GLU A 154 16.74 17.35 -10.79
C GLU A 154 17.96 16.88 -11.63
N GLY A 155 17.74 16.58 -12.91
CA GLY A 155 18.77 16.04 -13.81
C GLY A 155 19.03 14.53 -13.67
N GLY A 156 18.13 13.80 -12.99
CA GLY A 156 18.12 12.34 -12.90
C GLY A 156 17.82 11.65 -14.23
N ILE A 157 18.38 10.45 -14.40
CA ILE A 157 18.10 9.52 -15.49
C ILE A 157 17.47 8.24 -14.91
N ILE A 158 18.10 7.69 -13.87
CA ILE A 158 17.63 6.48 -13.18
C ILE A 158 18.11 6.50 -11.74
N ASP A 159 17.27 6.06 -10.81
CA ASP A 159 17.67 5.82 -9.42
C ASP A 159 18.34 4.44 -9.31
N LEU A 160 19.68 4.45 -9.33
CA LEU A 160 20.49 3.23 -9.35
C LEU A 160 20.31 2.42 -8.06
N VAL A 161 20.24 3.08 -6.91
CA VAL A 161 20.09 2.41 -5.60
C VAL A 161 18.72 1.74 -5.53
N ALA A 162 17.65 2.42 -5.96
CA ALA A 162 16.31 1.84 -6.01
C ALA A 162 16.28 0.60 -6.92
N MET A 163 16.87 0.67 -8.12
CA MET A 163 16.95 -0.45 -9.04
C MET A 163 17.68 -1.66 -8.43
N VAL A 164 18.86 -1.44 -7.84
CA VAL A 164 19.66 -2.50 -7.22
C VAL A 164 18.90 -3.17 -6.08
N VAL A 165 18.23 -2.39 -5.25
CA VAL A 165 17.45 -2.90 -4.11
C VAL A 165 16.28 -3.78 -4.58
N VAL A 166 15.55 -3.37 -5.63
CA VAL A 166 14.49 -4.19 -6.22
C VAL A 166 15.05 -5.50 -6.76
N LEU A 167 16.19 -5.48 -7.45
CA LEU A 167 16.83 -6.68 -7.98
C LEU A 167 17.29 -7.64 -6.87
N ILE A 168 17.88 -7.12 -5.79
CA ILE A 168 18.27 -7.92 -4.62
C ILE A 168 17.06 -8.63 -4.03
N VAL A 169 15.96 -7.90 -3.81
CA VAL A 169 14.73 -8.50 -3.27
C VAL A 169 14.13 -9.50 -4.26
N ALA A 170 14.11 -9.21 -5.56
CA ALA A 170 13.63 -10.13 -6.59
C ALA A 170 14.40 -11.46 -6.58
N ILE A 171 15.74 -11.41 -6.47
CA ILE A 171 16.61 -12.59 -6.40
C ILE A 171 16.33 -13.38 -5.11
N LEU A 172 16.21 -12.68 -3.98
CA LEU A 172 15.89 -13.27 -2.69
C LEU A 172 14.55 -14.02 -2.73
N LEU A 173 13.49 -13.38 -3.25
CA LEU A 173 12.18 -14.00 -3.41
C LEU A 173 12.21 -15.19 -4.38
N SER A 174 13.00 -15.10 -5.46
CA SER A 174 13.11 -16.16 -6.47
C SER A 174 13.79 -17.43 -5.96
N ARG A 175 14.56 -17.33 -4.87
CA ARG A 175 15.24 -18.46 -4.18
C ARG A 175 14.43 -19.00 -2.99
N GLY A 176 13.31 -18.36 -2.67
CA GLY A 176 12.47 -18.71 -1.53
C GLY A 176 12.93 -18.05 -0.24
N VAL A 177 11.97 -17.68 0.60
CA VAL A 177 12.22 -17.00 1.89
C VAL A 177 11.77 -17.89 3.04
N SER A 178 12.39 -19.05 3.19
CA SER A 178 12.15 -19.90 4.35
C SER A 178 12.73 -19.23 5.60
N GLY A 179 11.88 -18.90 6.58
CA GLY A 179 12.29 -18.24 7.83
C GLY A 179 12.11 -16.71 7.85
N ALA A 180 11.49 -16.12 6.82
CA ALA A 180 11.27 -14.67 6.70
C ALA A 180 10.53 -14.07 7.91
N ALA A 181 9.49 -14.76 8.41
CA ALA A 181 8.60 -14.22 9.43
C ALA A 181 9.32 -13.82 10.73
N ARG A 182 10.33 -14.58 11.16
CA ARG A 182 11.08 -14.23 12.38
C ARG A 182 11.94 -12.99 12.19
N VAL A 183 12.63 -12.91 11.04
CA VAL A 183 13.46 -11.75 10.69
C VAL A 183 12.58 -10.52 10.54
N GLU A 184 11.43 -10.66 9.89
CA GLU A 184 10.45 -9.60 9.72
C GLU A 184 9.93 -9.10 11.08
N ASN A 185 9.50 -10.00 11.96
CA ASN A 185 9.05 -9.63 13.31
C ASN A 185 10.12 -8.82 14.07
N ILE A 186 11.40 -9.23 13.99
CA ILE A 186 12.52 -8.50 14.61
C ILE A 186 12.67 -7.11 13.98
N LEU A 187 12.68 -7.01 12.65
CA LEU A 187 12.83 -5.75 11.94
C LEU A 187 11.66 -4.78 12.18
N VAL A 188 10.45 -5.31 12.38
CA VAL A 188 9.27 -4.53 12.77
C VAL A 188 9.43 -3.95 14.17
N VAL A 189 9.91 -4.73 15.12
CA VAL A 189 10.19 -4.22 16.47
C VAL A 189 11.28 -3.14 16.41
N LEU A 190 12.37 -3.37 15.67
CA LEU A 190 13.45 -2.40 15.53
C LEU A 190 12.97 -1.08 14.91
N LYS A 191 12.18 -1.11 13.83
CA LYS A 191 11.65 0.14 13.23
C LYS A 191 10.73 0.91 14.17
N VAL A 192 9.88 0.21 14.93
CA VAL A 192 9.00 0.85 15.92
C VAL A 192 9.84 1.49 17.04
N LEU A 193 10.89 0.81 17.52
CA LEU A 193 11.82 1.39 18.48
C LEU A 193 12.57 2.61 17.92
N ALA A 194 12.98 2.58 16.65
CA ALA A 194 13.60 3.75 16.00
C ALA A 194 12.65 4.95 15.93
N ILE A 195 11.36 4.71 15.66
CA ILE A 195 10.34 5.77 15.67
C ILE A 195 10.14 6.32 17.08
N ILE A 196 10.04 5.44 18.09
CA ILE A 196 9.93 5.87 19.49
C ILE A 196 11.17 6.68 19.91
N LEU A 197 12.37 6.26 19.51
CA LEU A 197 13.60 6.99 19.75
C LEU A 197 13.57 8.38 19.09
N PHE A 198 13.15 8.45 17.83
CA PHE A 198 12.94 9.74 17.14
C PHE A 198 11.94 10.61 17.90
N VAL A 199 10.82 10.07 18.36
CA VAL A 199 9.81 10.84 19.10
C VAL A 199 10.39 11.40 20.40
N ILE A 200 11.06 10.56 21.20
CA ILE A 200 11.64 10.97 22.49
C ILE A 200 12.69 12.08 22.28
N VAL A 201 13.60 11.89 21.33
CA VAL A 201 14.67 12.86 21.06
C VAL A 201 14.12 14.10 20.35
N GLY A 202 13.19 13.95 19.41
CA GLY A 202 12.55 15.09 18.74
C GLY A 202 11.74 15.96 19.68
N MET A 203 11.14 15.37 20.73
CA MET A 203 10.42 16.11 21.77
C MET A 203 11.32 17.09 22.55
N THR A 204 12.64 16.87 22.62
CA THR A 204 13.56 17.79 23.30
C THR A 204 13.88 19.03 22.46
N ALA A 205 13.59 18.98 21.15
CA ALA A 205 13.88 20.04 20.19
C ALA A 205 12.62 20.78 19.69
N LEU A 206 11.50 20.71 20.42
CA LEU A 206 10.24 21.33 20.02
C LEU A 206 10.25 22.85 20.26
N HIS A 207 9.84 23.60 19.24
CA HIS A 207 9.62 25.03 19.35
C HIS A 207 8.12 25.32 19.18
N LYS A 208 7.48 25.85 20.23
CA LYS A 208 6.03 26.17 20.23
C LYS A 208 5.63 27.09 19.07
N ALA A 209 6.53 27.97 18.63
CA ALA A 209 6.32 28.88 17.51
C ALA A 209 6.05 28.16 16.18
N ASN A 210 6.58 26.94 15.98
CA ASN A 210 6.42 26.19 14.73
C ASN A 210 4.99 25.68 14.52
N TYR A 211 4.21 25.56 15.60
CA TYR A 211 2.78 25.21 15.53
C TYR A 211 1.89 26.40 15.19
N SER A 212 2.40 27.62 15.07
CA SER A 212 1.60 28.82 14.82
C SER A 212 1.93 29.46 13.47
N PRO A 213 0.94 29.71 12.60
CA PRO A 213 -0.46 29.28 12.72
C PRO A 213 -0.60 27.76 12.52
N PHE A 214 -1.45 27.09 13.32
CA PHE A 214 -1.61 25.63 13.23
C PHE A 214 -2.26 25.22 11.92
N ILE A 215 -3.29 25.98 11.51
CA ILE A 215 -3.88 25.92 10.18
C ILE A 215 -3.40 27.17 9.43
N PRO A 216 -2.41 27.06 8.53
CA PRO A 216 -1.98 28.18 7.71
C PRO A 216 -3.10 28.74 6.84
N LYS A 217 -2.96 30.00 6.42
CA LYS A 217 -3.90 30.63 5.49
C LYS A 217 -3.87 29.92 4.13
N TYR A 218 -5.07 29.77 3.55
CA TYR A 218 -5.22 29.17 2.24
C TYR A 218 -4.53 29.99 1.14
N HIS A 219 -3.79 29.32 0.27
CA HIS A 219 -3.32 29.83 -1.01
C HIS A 219 -3.09 28.67 -1.99
N LEU A 220 -2.87 29.01 -3.26
CA LEU A 220 -2.44 28.05 -4.28
C LEU A 220 -0.92 28.13 -4.42
N ASN A 221 -0.28 26.97 -4.44
CA ASN A 221 1.12 26.83 -4.79
C ASN A 221 1.34 27.13 -6.28
N ALA A 222 2.60 27.29 -6.70
CA ALA A 222 2.96 27.59 -8.09
C ALA A 222 2.52 26.50 -9.08
N ASP A 223 2.39 25.25 -8.62
CA ASP A 223 1.89 24.11 -9.38
C ASP A 223 0.35 23.97 -9.38
N GLY A 224 -0.35 24.92 -8.77
CA GLY A 224 -1.81 24.91 -8.62
C GLY A 224 -2.33 24.02 -7.50
N SER A 225 -1.46 23.37 -6.71
CA SER A 225 -1.88 22.59 -5.55
C SER A 225 -2.31 23.48 -4.38
N ALA A 226 -3.27 22.99 -3.58
CA ALA A 226 -3.80 23.74 -2.45
C ALA A 226 -2.86 23.66 -1.24
N PHE A 227 -2.61 24.82 -0.62
CA PHE A 227 -1.89 24.93 0.65
C PHE A 227 -2.75 25.66 1.69
N GLY A 228 -2.76 25.18 2.93
CA GLY A 228 -3.45 25.81 4.06
C GLY A 228 -4.99 25.75 3.99
N GLY A 229 -5.65 26.18 5.07
CA GLY A 229 -7.10 26.08 5.21
C GLY A 229 -7.63 24.64 5.11
N TRP A 230 -8.93 24.49 4.87
CA TRP A 230 -9.56 23.18 4.69
C TRP A 230 -9.12 22.49 3.39
N GLN A 231 -8.89 23.28 2.33
CA GLN A 231 -8.46 22.80 1.03
C GLN A 231 -7.07 22.14 1.10
N GLY A 232 -6.13 22.74 1.82
CA GLY A 232 -4.80 22.16 2.07
C GLY A 232 -4.85 20.91 2.96
N ILE A 233 -5.73 20.89 3.97
CA ILE A 233 -5.97 19.68 4.78
C ILE A 233 -6.51 18.55 3.89
N TYR A 234 -7.50 18.83 3.04
CA TYR A 234 -8.07 17.83 2.14
C TYR A 234 -7.09 17.33 1.07
N ALA A 235 -6.28 18.22 0.50
CA ALA A 235 -5.17 17.82 -0.38
C ALA A 235 -4.16 16.94 0.38
N GLY A 236 -3.86 17.30 1.63
CA GLY A 236 -3.02 16.53 2.55
C GLY A 236 -3.56 15.12 2.80
N ILE A 237 -4.86 14.96 3.08
CA ILE A 237 -5.54 13.65 3.25
C ILE A 237 -5.28 12.76 2.03
N SER A 238 -5.44 13.33 0.83
CA SER A 238 -5.29 12.60 -0.43
C SER A 238 -3.84 12.19 -0.70
N ALA A 239 -2.88 13.06 -0.38
CA ALA A 239 -1.45 12.79 -0.54
C ALA A 239 -0.92 11.74 0.45
N ILE A 240 -1.35 11.79 1.72
CA ILE A 240 -0.87 10.86 2.76
C ILE A 240 -1.67 9.57 2.84
N PHE A 241 -2.76 9.40 2.09
CA PHE A 241 -3.60 8.19 2.21
C PHE A 241 -2.78 6.91 2.02
N LEU A 242 -1.75 6.96 1.17
CA LEU A 242 -0.73 5.92 1.02
C LEU A 242 -0.12 5.43 2.35
N SER A 243 0.00 6.30 3.34
CA SER A 243 0.55 5.99 4.66
C SER A 243 -0.25 4.95 5.42
N TYR A 244 -1.51 4.72 5.05
CA TYR A 244 -2.38 3.73 5.67
C TYR A 244 -2.65 2.53 4.75
N ILE A 245 -2.06 2.49 3.56
CA ILE A 245 -2.12 1.34 2.66
C ILE A 245 -1.18 0.24 3.18
N GLY A 246 -1.58 -1.02 3.07
CA GLY A 246 -0.80 -2.18 3.52
C GLY A 246 -1.53 -3.10 4.49
N PHE A 247 -2.64 -2.68 5.10
CA PHE A 247 -3.51 -3.62 5.82
C PHE A 247 -4.25 -4.59 4.87
N ASP A 248 -4.40 -4.20 3.61
CA ASP A 248 -5.02 -4.99 2.55
C ASP A 248 -4.06 -6.02 1.95
N SER A 249 -2.75 -5.75 1.97
CA SER A 249 -1.72 -6.68 1.51
C SER A 249 -1.59 -7.88 2.45
N ILE A 250 -1.72 -7.66 3.77
CA ILE A 250 -1.79 -8.77 4.73
C ILE A 250 -3.07 -9.59 4.54
N ALA A 251 -4.15 -8.98 4.07
CA ALA A 251 -5.37 -9.71 3.74
C ALA A 251 -5.20 -10.65 2.54
N ALA A 252 -4.24 -10.37 1.64
CA ALA A 252 -3.86 -11.30 0.56
C ALA A 252 -3.25 -12.61 1.07
N ASN A 253 -2.77 -12.64 2.32
CA ASN A 253 -2.17 -13.81 2.97
C ASN A 253 -3.14 -14.54 3.92
N SER A 254 -4.45 -14.24 3.85
CA SER A 254 -5.44 -14.81 4.76
C SER A 254 -5.55 -16.34 4.73
N ALA A 255 -5.15 -16.98 3.62
CA ALA A 255 -5.12 -18.44 3.49
C ALA A 255 -4.09 -19.13 4.41
N GLU A 256 -3.06 -18.40 4.87
CA GLU A 256 -2.03 -18.90 5.79
C GLU A 256 -2.36 -18.60 7.27
N ALA A 257 -3.51 -17.96 7.54
CA ALA A 257 -3.92 -17.58 8.88
C ALA A 257 -4.46 -18.77 9.69
N LYS A 258 -3.96 -18.92 10.90
CA LYS A 258 -4.53 -19.81 11.91
C LYS A 258 -5.76 -19.16 12.52
N ASP A 259 -6.91 -19.83 12.48
CA ASP A 259 -8.21 -19.27 12.89
C ASP A 259 -8.50 -17.89 12.23
N PRO A 260 -8.66 -17.82 10.89
CA PRO A 260 -8.77 -16.56 10.16
C PRO A 260 -9.90 -15.66 10.67
N GLN A 261 -10.97 -16.27 11.18
CA GLN A 261 -12.14 -15.64 11.77
C GLN A 261 -11.81 -14.65 12.90
N LYS A 262 -10.77 -14.93 13.69
CA LYS A 262 -10.28 -14.05 14.76
C LYS A 262 -8.95 -13.38 14.43
N THR A 263 -8.10 -14.10 13.70
CA THR A 263 -6.75 -13.64 13.39
C THR A 263 -6.75 -12.47 12.42
N MET A 264 -7.55 -12.54 11.34
CA MET A 264 -7.56 -11.49 10.34
C MET A 264 -8.10 -10.15 10.87
N PRO A 265 -9.25 -10.08 11.56
CA PRO A 265 -9.74 -8.80 12.08
C PRO A 265 -8.79 -8.14 13.07
N ARG A 266 -8.18 -8.93 13.97
CA ARG A 266 -7.22 -8.41 14.96
C ARG A 266 -5.92 -7.93 14.30
N GLY A 267 -5.44 -8.65 13.30
CA GLY A 267 -4.26 -8.26 12.53
C GLY A 267 -4.47 -6.97 11.73
N ILE A 268 -5.55 -6.89 10.95
CA ILE A 268 -5.89 -5.74 10.09
C ILE A 268 -6.15 -4.48 10.93
N LEU A 269 -7.09 -4.55 11.88
CA LEU A 269 -7.48 -3.37 12.67
C LEU A 269 -6.39 -2.97 13.66
N GLY A 270 -5.71 -3.95 14.27
CA GLY A 270 -4.66 -3.67 15.25
C GLY A 270 -3.42 -3.05 14.62
N SER A 271 -3.00 -3.53 13.43
CA SER A 271 -1.86 -2.94 12.73
C SER A 271 -2.15 -1.51 12.26
N LEU A 272 -3.36 -1.26 11.73
CA LEU A 272 -3.79 0.08 11.37
C LEU A 272 -3.81 1.01 12.58
N LEU A 273 -4.37 0.59 13.72
CA LEU A 273 -4.42 1.41 14.93
C LEU A 273 -3.01 1.81 15.41
N ILE A 274 -2.07 0.85 15.43
CA ILE A 274 -0.67 1.12 15.79
C ILE A 274 -0.07 2.16 14.83
N ALA A 275 -0.27 1.99 13.52
CA ALA A 275 0.22 2.94 12.53
C ALA A 275 -0.37 4.34 12.73
N VAL A 276 -1.68 4.47 12.97
CA VAL A 276 -2.34 5.76 13.22
C VAL A 276 -1.67 6.51 14.37
N VAL A 277 -1.44 5.83 15.50
CA VAL A 277 -0.77 6.44 16.65
C VAL A 277 0.63 6.91 16.28
N LEU A 278 1.42 6.07 15.62
CA LEU A 278 2.79 6.42 15.22
C LEU A 278 2.82 7.61 14.26
N PHE A 279 2.00 7.60 13.20
CA PHE A 279 1.95 8.68 12.21
C PHE A 279 1.53 10.02 12.83
N VAL A 280 0.53 10.04 13.71
CA VAL A 280 0.06 11.25 14.38
C VAL A 280 1.14 11.83 15.29
N VAL A 281 1.78 10.99 16.10
CA VAL A 281 2.85 11.42 17.01
C VAL A 281 4.07 11.92 16.24
N VAL A 282 4.52 11.18 15.23
CA VAL A 282 5.63 11.59 14.35
C VAL A 282 5.33 12.92 13.67
N SER A 283 4.10 13.10 13.17
CA SER A 283 3.68 14.34 12.52
C SER A 283 3.68 15.53 13.47
N LEU A 284 3.23 15.36 14.70
CA LEU A 284 3.29 16.41 15.73
C LEU A 284 4.74 16.79 16.05
N VAL A 285 5.60 15.80 16.28
CA VAL A 285 7.01 16.03 16.61
C VAL A 285 7.73 16.75 15.47
N ILE A 286 7.56 16.28 14.23
CA ILE A 286 8.33 16.82 13.09
C ILE A 286 7.95 18.29 12.82
N VAL A 287 6.67 18.64 12.79
CA VAL A 287 6.24 20.03 12.58
C VAL A 287 6.52 20.93 13.79
N GLY A 288 6.79 20.34 14.95
CA GLY A 288 7.21 21.06 16.14
C GLY A 288 8.72 21.33 16.20
N MET A 289 9.56 20.45 15.66
CA MET A 289 11.02 20.61 15.65
C MET A 289 11.46 21.81 14.80
N PHE A 290 10.98 21.86 13.54
CA PHE A 290 11.27 22.95 12.61
C PHE A 290 9.99 23.43 11.92
N LYS A 291 10.01 24.69 11.44
CA LYS A 291 8.93 25.22 10.61
C LYS A 291 8.75 24.34 9.38
N TYR A 292 7.50 23.98 9.09
CA TYR A 292 7.13 23.02 8.03
C TYR A 292 7.77 23.32 6.66
N THR A 293 8.02 24.59 6.33
CA THR A 293 8.68 25.02 5.08
C THR A 293 10.07 24.44 4.90
N ASN A 294 10.77 24.11 5.99
CA ASN A 294 12.12 23.57 5.94
C ASN A 294 12.17 22.11 5.47
N TYR A 295 11.02 21.44 5.43
CA TYR A 295 10.89 20.07 4.91
C TYR A 295 10.54 20.04 3.41
N ALA A 296 10.41 21.20 2.76
CA ALA A 296 10.20 21.25 1.32
C ALA A 296 11.38 20.61 0.58
N ASN A 297 11.09 19.76 -0.41
CA ASN A 297 12.08 19.03 -1.21
C ASN A 297 13.07 18.18 -0.38
N ASN A 298 12.69 17.82 0.85
CA ASN A 298 13.49 16.96 1.71
C ASN A 298 13.02 15.52 1.58
N ALA A 299 13.87 14.66 1.02
CA ALA A 299 13.54 13.25 0.82
C ALA A 299 13.65 12.39 2.10
N GLU A 300 14.17 12.95 3.19
CA GLU A 300 14.40 12.29 4.48
C GLU A 300 14.18 13.20 5.73
N PRO A 301 13.00 13.82 5.88
CA PRO A 301 12.70 14.81 6.91
C PRO A 301 13.12 14.44 8.35
N ILE A 302 12.93 13.17 8.76
CA ILE A 302 13.25 12.72 10.13
C ILE A 302 14.75 12.80 10.42
N GLY A 303 15.58 12.21 9.55
CA GLY A 303 17.03 12.19 9.77
C GLY A 303 17.64 13.58 9.64
N TRP A 304 17.14 14.37 8.69
CA TRP A 304 17.50 15.78 8.57
C TRP A 304 17.17 16.56 9.84
N ALA A 305 15.95 16.42 10.39
CA ALA A 305 15.54 17.14 11.60
C ALA A 305 16.44 16.81 12.79
N LEU A 306 16.74 15.52 13.00
CA LEU A 306 17.62 15.08 14.08
C LEU A 306 19.06 15.63 13.93
N ARG A 307 19.60 15.67 12.71
CA ARG A 307 20.92 16.27 12.47
C ARG A 307 20.92 17.76 12.79
N GLN A 308 19.93 18.49 12.28
CA GLN A 308 19.83 19.94 12.48
C GLN A 308 19.51 20.33 13.92
N SER A 309 18.90 19.44 14.69
CA SER A 309 18.68 19.65 16.13
C SER A 309 19.88 19.25 16.99
N GLY A 310 21.05 18.94 16.41
CA GLY A 310 22.27 18.59 17.16
C GLY A 310 22.35 17.13 17.62
N HIS A 311 21.57 16.22 17.02
CA HIS A 311 21.55 14.79 17.36
C HIS A 311 22.00 13.88 16.19
N PRO A 312 23.21 14.06 15.62
CA PRO A 312 23.66 13.31 14.44
C PRO A 312 23.78 11.80 14.69
N ILE A 313 24.20 11.37 15.87
CA ILE A 313 24.30 9.94 16.22
C ILE A 313 22.92 9.29 16.20
N VAL A 314 21.92 9.96 16.80
CA VAL A 314 20.53 9.49 16.81
C VAL A 314 20.00 9.44 15.37
N ALA A 315 20.29 10.47 14.56
CA ALA A 315 19.91 10.48 13.15
C ALA A 315 20.46 9.26 12.40
N THR A 316 21.74 8.95 12.55
CA THR A 316 22.38 7.79 11.93
C THR A 316 21.74 6.48 12.37
N VAL A 317 21.47 6.30 13.67
CA VAL A 317 20.81 5.08 14.20
C VAL A 317 19.41 4.93 13.63
N VAL A 318 18.60 5.98 13.71
CA VAL A 318 17.20 5.97 13.22
C VAL A 318 17.16 5.73 11.71
N GLN A 319 17.99 6.42 10.93
CA GLN A 319 18.05 6.24 9.48
C GLN A 319 18.56 4.85 9.07
N THR A 320 19.57 4.30 9.76
CA THR A 320 20.05 2.94 9.49
C THR A 320 18.93 1.93 9.69
N ILE A 321 18.21 2.03 10.81
CA ILE A 321 17.07 1.16 11.09
C ILE A 321 15.94 1.39 10.08
N ALA A 322 15.68 2.63 9.66
CA ALA A 322 14.68 2.96 8.66
C ALA A 322 15.00 2.30 7.31
N VAL A 323 16.23 2.44 6.81
CA VAL A 323 16.68 1.84 5.55
C VAL A 323 16.54 0.33 5.57
N VAL A 324 17.09 -0.34 6.61
CA VAL A 324 16.98 -1.80 6.76
C VAL A 324 15.52 -2.23 6.93
N GLY A 325 14.73 -1.46 7.70
CA GLY A 325 13.31 -1.71 7.92
C GLY A 325 12.46 -1.57 6.67
N MET A 326 12.79 -0.68 5.74
CA MET A 326 12.06 -0.51 4.48
C MET A 326 12.23 -1.72 3.53
N PHE A 327 13.32 -2.49 3.62
CA PHE A 327 13.45 -3.76 2.87
C PHE A 327 12.33 -4.74 3.21
N THR A 328 11.85 -4.76 4.46
CA THR A 328 10.73 -5.66 4.85
C THR A 328 9.45 -5.31 4.11
N ALA A 329 9.13 -4.01 3.98
CA ALA A 329 7.97 -3.56 3.25
C ALA A 329 8.10 -3.89 1.75
N LEU A 330 9.30 -3.72 1.18
CA LEU A 330 9.55 -4.08 -0.22
C LEU A 330 9.38 -5.58 -0.46
N ILE A 331 9.91 -6.44 0.43
CA ILE A 331 9.71 -7.89 0.39
C ILE A 331 8.22 -8.23 0.47
N GLY A 332 7.49 -7.65 1.42
CA GLY A 332 6.06 -7.88 1.62
C GLY A 332 5.22 -7.49 0.40
N MET A 333 5.45 -6.30 -0.16
CA MET A 333 4.77 -5.82 -1.36
C MET A 333 5.09 -6.67 -2.59
N MET A 334 6.35 -7.08 -2.77
CA MET A 334 6.74 -7.93 -3.89
C MET A 334 6.18 -9.35 -3.77
N LEU A 335 6.08 -9.89 -2.55
CA LEU A 335 5.44 -11.17 -2.28
C LEU A 335 3.94 -11.12 -2.59
N ALA A 336 3.22 -10.12 -2.07
CA ALA A 336 1.79 -9.96 -2.30
C ALA A 336 1.48 -9.70 -3.80
N GLY A 337 2.24 -8.79 -4.43
CA GLY A 337 2.08 -8.46 -5.85
C GLY A 337 2.37 -9.63 -6.79
N SER A 338 3.42 -10.42 -6.52
CA SER A 338 3.75 -11.59 -7.34
C SER A 338 2.69 -12.69 -7.21
N ARG A 339 2.10 -12.89 -6.03
CA ARG A 339 0.99 -13.82 -5.80
C ARG A 339 -0.30 -13.37 -6.49
N LEU A 340 -0.59 -12.07 -6.49
CA LEU A 340 -1.72 -11.52 -7.24
C LEU A 340 -1.53 -11.77 -8.74
N LEU A 341 -0.37 -11.40 -9.29
CA LEU A 341 -0.07 -11.57 -10.71
C LEU A 341 -0.05 -13.05 -11.13
N TYR A 342 0.44 -13.94 -10.26
CA TYR A 342 0.30 -15.38 -10.42
C TYR A 342 -1.16 -15.83 -10.50
N SER A 343 -2.04 -15.31 -9.63
CA SER A 343 -3.47 -15.65 -9.61
C SER A 343 -4.16 -15.26 -10.91
N PHE A 344 -3.82 -14.10 -11.49
CA PHE A 344 -4.29 -13.70 -12.83
C PHE A 344 -3.86 -14.68 -13.93
N GLY A 345 -2.59 -15.12 -13.93
CA GLY A 345 -2.08 -16.10 -14.88
C GLY A 345 -2.69 -17.49 -14.69
N ARG A 346 -2.90 -17.90 -13.43
CA ARG A 346 -3.54 -19.15 -13.03
C ARG A 346 -5.00 -19.21 -13.48
N ASP A 347 -5.74 -18.11 -13.39
CA ASP A 347 -7.16 -18.07 -13.76
C ASP A 347 -7.37 -17.80 -15.27
N GLY A 348 -6.28 -17.63 -16.03
CA GLY A 348 -6.29 -17.41 -17.49
C GLY A 348 -6.65 -15.99 -17.90
N MET A 349 -6.70 -15.06 -16.94
CA MET A 349 -7.02 -13.65 -17.14
C MET A 349 -5.85 -12.86 -17.74
N LEU A 350 -4.62 -13.31 -17.46
CA LEU A 350 -3.37 -12.86 -18.08
C LEU A 350 -2.63 -14.03 -18.74
N PRO A 351 -1.54 -13.80 -19.50
CA PRO A 351 -0.77 -14.86 -20.13
C PRO A 351 -0.41 -16.01 -19.17
N LYS A 352 -0.67 -17.25 -19.60
CA LYS A 352 -0.56 -18.47 -18.74
C LYS A 352 0.82 -18.67 -18.11
N TRP A 353 1.88 -18.14 -18.70
CA TRP A 353 3.24 -18.27 -18.18
C TRP A 353 3.43 -17.55 -16.83
N LEU A 354 2.63 -16.52 -16.54
CA LEU A 354 2.61 -15.85 -15.23
C LEU A 354 2.04 -16.78 -14.13
N GLY A 355 1.18 -17.72 -14.50
CA GLY A 355 0.59 -18.72 -13.60
C GLY A 355 1.45 -19.98 -13.43
N LYS A 356 2.71 -20.00 -13.90
CA LYS A 356 3.62 -21.14 -13.74
C LYS A 356 4.47 -20.97 -12.48
N LEU A 357 4.51 -22.02 -11.66
CA LEU A 357 5.41 -22.13 -10.52
C LEU A 357 6.71 -22.83 -10.93
N ASN A 358 7.81 -22.47 -10.27
CA ASN A 358 9.08 -23.17 -10.41
C ASN A 358 9.08 -24.50 -9.62
N LYS A 359 10.21 -25.23 -9.63
CA LYS A 359 10.40 -26.48 -8.88
C LYS A 359 10.14 -26.34 -7.37
N ASP A 360 10.41 -25.17 -6.80
CA ASP A 360 10.28 -24.84 -5.39
C ASP A 360 8.89 -24.25 -5.05
N LYS A 361 7.92 -24.35 -5.98
CA LYS A 361 6.55 -23.81 -5.88
C LYS A 361 6.47 -22.28 -5.74
N LEU A 362 7.46 -21.56 -6.29
CA LEU A 362 7.52 -20.09 -6.27
C LEU A 362 7.13 -19.49 -7.64
N PRO A 363 6.39 -18.36 -7.67
CA PRO A 363 5.92 -17.73 -8.90
C PRO A 363 6.99 -16.81 -9.55
N ASN A 364 8.18 -17.34 -9.86
CA ASN A 364 9.33 -16.52 -10.29
C ASN A 364 9.06 -15.67 -11.55
N ASN A 365 8.22 -16.15 -12.47
CA ASN A 365 7.80 -15.39 -13.64
C ASN A 365 7.01 -14.12 -13.27
N ALA A 366 6.12 -14.24 -12.29
CA ALA A 366 5.36 -13.12 -11.77
C ALA A 366 6.28 -12.15 -11.00
N THR A 367 7.20 -12.67 -10.18
CA THR A 367 8.21 -11.87 -9.47
C THR A 367 9.07 -11.06 -10.43
N LEU A 368 9.58 -11.67 -11.50
CA LEU A 368 10.39 -10.99 -12.51
C LEU A 368 9.60 -9.88 -13.21
N THR A 369 8.35 -10.17 -13.58
CA THR A 369 7.47 -9.20 -14.25
C THR A 369 7.18 -8.00 -13.35
N LEU A 370 6.84 -8.26 -12.08
CA LEU A 370 6.61 -7.24 -11.06
C LEU A 370 7.84 -6.35 -10.86
N SER A 371 9.01 -6.97 -10.71
CA SER A 371 10.28 -6.28 -10.51
C SER A 371 10.66 -5.40 -11.70
N THR A 372 10.51 -5.94 -12.92
CA THR A 372 10.86 -5.23 -14.15
C THR A 372 9.96 -4.01 -14.35
N ILE A 373 8.65 -4.17 -14.20
CA ILE A 373 7.70 -3.05 -14.34
C ILE A 373 7.91 -2.03 -13.21
N GLY A 374 8.15 -2.47 -11.98
CA GLY A 374 8.46 -1.58 -10.85
C GLY A 374 9.72 -0.74 -11.07
N ILE A 375 10.80 -1.34 -11.60
CA ILE A 375 12.03 -0.61 -11.95
C ILE A 375 11.76 0.43 -13.04
N VAL A 376 11.02 0.07 -14.09
CA VAL A 376 10.68 1.00 -15.18
C VAL A 376 9.85 2.17 -14.65
N ILE A 377 8.84 1.90 -13.82
CA ILE A 377 8.01 2.94 -13.20
C ILE A 377 8.86 3.85 -12.30
N GLY A 378 9.72 3.29 -11.47
CA GLY A 378 10.61 4.07 -10.60
C GLY A 378 11.66 4.89 -11.34
N ALA A 379 12.07 4.45 -12.54
CA ALA A 379 12.95 5.22 -13.40
C ALA A 379 12.23 6.39 -14.09
N LEU A 380 10.93 6.26 -14.38
CA LEU A 380 10.18 7.25 -15.17
C LEU A 380 9.47 8.32 -14.33
N PHE A 381 9.09 8.00 -13.09
CA PHE A 381 8.22 8.86 -12.30
C PHE A 381 8.87 9.33 -10.99
N PRO A 382 8.69 10.61 -10.61
CA PRO A 382 9.22 11.13 -9.36
C PRO A 382 8.48 10.54 -8.15
N PHE A 383 9.19 10.48 -7.02
CA PHE A 383 8.70 9.93 -5.75
C PHE A 383 7.32 10.46 -5.32
N ALA A 384 7.11 11.78 -5.37
CA ALA A 384 5.85 12.40 -4.97
C ALA A 384 4.68 11.99 -5.88
N PHE A 385 4.93 11.80 -7.18
CA PHE A 385 3.92 11.37 -8.13
C PHE A 385 3.57 9.88 -7.97
N LEU A 386 4.57 9.03 -7.71
CA LEU A 386 4.36 7.63 -7.34
C LEU A 386 3.40 7.51 -6.14
N ALA A 387 3.54 8.37 -5.13
CA ALA A 387 2.70 8.34 -3.94
C ALA A 387 1.21 8.58 -4.25
N GLN A 388 0.91 9.53 -5.14
CA GLN A 388 -0.46 9.81 -5.57
C GLN A 388 -1.02 8.68 -6.43
N LEU A 389 -0.20 8.12 -7.32
CA LEU A 389 -0.63 7.09 -8.28
C LEU A 389 -0.96 5.76 -7.59
N ILE A 390 -0.22 5.39 -6.53
CA ILE A 390 -0.55 4.21 -5.70
C ILE A 390 -1.95 4.38 -5.09
N SER A 391 -2.18 5.53 -4.45
CA SER A 391 -3.45 5.81 -3.76
C SER A 391 -4.65 5.70 -4.71
N ALA A 392 -4.51 6.14 -5.97
CA ALA A 392 -5.58 6.07 -6.96
C ALA A 392 -6.06 4.63 -7.21
N GLY A 393 -5.14 3.69 -7.43
CA GLY A 393 -5.47 2.28 -7.67
C GLY A 393 -6.12 1.62 -6.46
N THR A 394 -5.52 1.82 -5.27
CA THR A 394 -6.00 1.21 -4.03
C THR A 394 -7.39 1.68 -3.63
N LEU A 395 -7.67 2.98 -3.76
CA LEU A 395 -8.98 3.54 -3.42
C LEU A 395 -10.11 2.95 -4.26
N ILE A 396 -9.84 2.60 -5.53
CA ILE A 396 -10.82 1.93 -6.39
C ILE A 396 -11.09 0.51 -5.89
N ALA A 397 -10.06 -0.26 -5.54
CA ALA A 397 -10.25 -1.57 -4.92
C ALA A 397 -11.03 -1.46 -3.60
N PHE A 398 -10.73 -0.46 -2.78
CA PHE A 398 -11.40 -0.20 -1.50
C PHE A 398 -12.89 0.11 -1.68
N MET A 399 -13.25 0.88 -2.71
CA MET A 399 -14.65 1.12 -3.07
C MET A 399 -15.39 -0.18 -3.41
N PHE A 400 -14.78 -1.08 -4.21
CA PHE A 400 -15.38 -2.38 -4.52
C PHE A 400 -15.56 -3.27 -3.29
N VAL A 401 -14.56 -3.34 -2.41
CA VAL A 401 -14.63 -4.14 -1.18
C VAL A 401 -15.70 -3.59 -0.23
N SER A 402 -15.81 -2.27 -0.10
CA SER A 402 -16.82 -1.60 0.73
C SER A 402 -18.24 -1.97 0.28
N VAL A 403 -18.51 -1.89 -1.02
CA VAL A 403 -19.81 -2.29 -1.58
C VAL A 403 -20.01 -3.81 -1.51
N GLY A 404 -18.92 -4.59 -1.56
CA GLY A 404 -18.92 -6.04 -1.41
C GLY A 404 -19.56 -6.55 -0.12
N ILE A 405 -19.53 -5.76 0.97
CA ILE A 405 -20.17 -6.11 2.24
C ILE A 405 -21.69 -6.30 2.09
N TYR A 406 -22.37 -5.49 1.27
CA TYR A 406 -23.80 -5.67 0.99
C TYR A 406 -24.09 -7.03 0.33
N ALA A 407 -23.22 -7.45 -0.59
CA ALA A 407 -23.35 -8.73 -1.26
C ALA A 407 -23.08 -9.90 -0.31
N VAL A 408 -22.04 -9.80 0.54
CA VAL A 408 -21.73 -10.82 1.56
C VAL A 408 -22.88 -11.00 2.53
N ARG A 409 -23.51 -9.90 2.98
CA ARG A 409 -24.60 -9.97 3.97
C ARG A 409 -25.77 -10.85 3.50
N SER A 410 -26.06 -10.87 2.20
CA SER A 410 -27.16 -11.69 1.64
C SER A 410 -26.86 -13.21 1.55
N ARG A 411 -25.58 -13.57 1.60
CA ARG A 411 -25.03 -14.94 1.44
C ARG A 411 -24.56 -15.56 2.75
N GLU A 412 -24.48 -14.75 3.81
CA GLU A 412 -24.08 -15.18 5.14
C GLU A 412 -24.94 -16.35 5.67
N GLY A 413 -24.29 -17.43 6.08
CA GLY A 413 -24.95 -18.62 6.63
C GLY A 413 -25.66 -19.50 5.59
N LYS A 414 -25.50 -19.21 4.30
CA LYS A 414 -25.95 -20.05 3.19
C LYS A 414 -24.74 -20.77 2.59
N ASP A 415 -24.02 -20.07 1.72
CA ASP A 415 -22.84 -20.56 1.01
C ASP A 415 -21.53 -19.90 1.52
N LEU A 416 -21.65 -18.84 2.32
CA LEU A 416 -20.53 -18.24 3.06
C LEU A 416 -20.67 -18.50 4.57
N PRO A 417 -19.56 -18.75 5.29
CA PRO A 417 -19.60 -18.92 6.74
C PRO A 417 -20.04 -17.64 7.44
N LYS A 418 -20.62 -17.78 8.63
CA LYS A 418 -20.97 -16.61 9.47
C LYS A 418 -19.67 -15.92 9.94
N PRO A 419 -19.51 -14.59 9.73
CA PRO A 419 -18.38 -13.85 10.25
C PRO A 419 -18.42 -13.79 11.78
N SER A 420 -17.27 -14.05 12.41
CA SER A 420 -17.01 -13.77 13.82
C SER A 420 -16.81 -12.28 14.06
N PHE A 421 -16.34 -11.55 13.05
CA PHE A 421 -16.25 -10.10 13.03
C PHE A 421 -17.16 -9.53 11.96
N LYS A 422 -18.08 -8.65 12.35
CA LYS A 422 -18.97 -7.93 11.44
C LYS A 422 -18.64 -6.44 11.45
N MET A 423 -18.63 -5.83 10.27
CA MET A 423 -18.55 -4.38 10.14
C MET A 423 -19.69 -3.75 10.95
N PRO A 424 -19.38 -2.85 11.91
CA PRO A 424 -20.40 -2.26 12.77
C PRO A 424 -21.33 -1.32 12.00
N PHE A 425 -22.51 -1.03 12.56
CA PHE A 425 -23.57 -0.19 11.99
C PHE A 425 -23.88 -0.40 10.49
N TYR A 426 -23.93 -1.66 10.05
CA TYR A 426 -24.55 -2.03 8.78
C TYR A 426 -26.03 -1.56 8.76
N PRO A 427 -26.55 -0.97 7.67
CA PRO A 427 -25.95 -0.79 6.34
C PRO A 427 -25.18 0.53 6.13
N VAL A 428 -25.00 1.37 7.14
CA VAL A 428 -24.50 2.74 6.97
C VAL A 428 -22.98 2.80 6.75
N LEU A 429 -22.20 2.07 7.56
CA LEU A 429 -20.73 2.14 7.47
C LEU A 429 -20.16 1.71 6.11
N PRO A 430 -20.64 0.64 5.44
CA PRO A 430 -20.12 0.29 4.12
C PRO A 430 -20.32 1.41 3.08
N ALA A 431 -21.43 2.16 3.15
CA ALA A 431 -21.66 3.32 2.29
C ALA A 431 -20.71 4.47 2.65
N LEU A 432 -20.49 4.74 3.93
CA LEU A 432 -19.52 5.75 4.37
C LEU A 432 -18.08 5.38 3.97
N ALA A 433 -17.71 4.10 4.01
CA ALA A 433 -16.42 3.61 3.54
C ALA A 433 -16.23 3.88 2.04
N PHE A 434 -17.26 3.58 1.24
CA PHE A 434 -17.27 3.89 -0.20
C PHE A 434 -17.17 5.40 -0.45
N LEU A 435 -18.01 6.21 0.19
CA LEU A 435 -18.03 7.66 0.02
C LEU A 435 -16.73 8.31 0.50
N GLY A 436 -16.16 7.81 1.60
CA GLY A 436 -14.85 8.24 2.10
C GLY A 436 -13.75 7.93 1.09
N ALA A 437 -13.66 6.68 0.60
CA ALA A 437 -12.67 6.30 -0.40
C ALA A 437 -12.84 7.11 -1.70
N PHE A 438 -14.07 7.32 -2.16
CA PHE A 438 -14.37 8.17 -3.31
C PHE A 438 -13.96 9.63 -3.06
N GLY A 439 -14.24 10.17 -1.87
CA GLY A 439 -13.87 11.51 -1.47
C GLY A 439 -12.36 11.72 -1.48
N VAL A 440 -11.57 10.75 -0.97
CA VAL A 440 -10.11 10.81 -1.06
C VAL A 440 -9.64 10.68 -2.51
N PHE A 441 -10.24 9.79 -3.30
CA PHE A 441 -9.89 9.60 -4.71
C PHE A 441 -10.08 10.89 -5.52
N TRP A 442 -11.18 11.59 -5.28
CA TRP A 442 -11.50 12.85 -5.97
C TRP A 442 -10.48 13.96 -5.67
N GLY A 443 -9.93 13.95 -4.45
CA GLY A 443 -8.93 14.92 -3.99
C GLY A 443 -7.52 14.66 -4.51
N LEU A 444 -7.27 13.53 -5.18
CA LEU A 444 -6.01 13.27 -5.86
C LEU A 444 -5.77 14.27 -7.00
N GLY A 445 -4.49 14.46 -7.34
CA GLY A 445 -4.07 15.30 -8.45
C GLY A 445 -4.73 14.89 -9.78
N ASN A 446 -4.93 15.87 -10.67
CA ASN A 446 -5.57 15.62 -11.97
C ASN A 446 -4.77 14.60 -12.80
N ASP A 447 -3.44 14.66 -12.71
CA ASP A 447 -2.58 13.68 -13.35
C ASP A 447 -2.81 12.28 -12.79
N ALA A 448 -2.79 12.09 -11.47
CA ALA A 448 -3.06 10.78 -10.86
C ALA A 448 -4.43 10.19 -11.31
N LYS A 449 -5.46 11.04 -11.40
CA LYS A 449 -6.79 10.63 -11.91
C LYS A 449 -6.76 10.27 -13.40
N LEU A 450 -6.06 11.06 -14.23
CA LEU A 450 -5.89 10.79 -15.66
C LEU A 450 -5.15 9.48 -15.91
N TYR A 451 -4.02 9.26 -15.23
CA TYR A 451 -3.24 8.03 -15.34
C TYR A 451 -4.00 6.81 -14.82
N ALA A 452 -4.79 6.96 -13.75
CA ALA A 452 -5.71 5.91 -13.31
C ALA A 452 -6.73 5.57 -14.40
N LEU A 453 -7.38 6.57 -15.01
CA LEU A 453 -8.32 6.34 -16.13
C LEU A 453 -7.65 5.65 -17.31
N LEU A 454 -6.45 6.06 -17.71
CA LEU A 454 -5.67 5.42 -18.77
C LEU A 454 -5.34 3.96 -18.42
N TRP A 455 -4.96 3.68 -17.17
CA TRP A 455 -4.69 2.34 -16.69
C TRP A 455 -5.93 1.43 -16.78
N PHE A 456 -7.11 1.92 -16.36
CA PHE A 456 -8.35 1.16 -16.52
C PHE A 456 -8.76 0.98 -17.97
N PHE A 457 -8.54 1.99 -18.82
CA PHE A 457 -8.80 1.86 -20.25
C PHE A 457 -7.96 0.73 -20.87
N ILE A 458 -6.67 0.68 -20.56
CA ILE A 458 -5.78 -0.43 -20.96
C ILE A 458 -6.28 -1.76 -20.39
N GLY A 459 -6.68 -1.79 -19.12
CA GLY A 459 -7.24 -2.99 -18.48
C GLY A 459 -8.49 -3.50 -19.18
N LEU A 460 -9.39 -2.62 -19.59
CA LEU A 460 -10.61 -3.00 -20.33
C LEU A 460 -10.25 -3.58 -21.70
N ILE A 461 -9.31 -2.97 -22.43
CA ILE A 461 -8.81 -3.51 -23.70
C ILE A 461 -8.28 -4.93 -23.51
N ILE A 462 -7.42 -5.15 -22.52
CA ILE A 462 -6.83 -6.46 -22.24
C ILE A 462 -7.91 -7.48 -21.86
N TYR A 463 -8.89 -7.09 -21.03
CA TYR A 463 -9.98 -7.98 -20.64
C TYR A 463 -10.82 -8.42 -21.84
N PHE A 464 -11.26 -7.49 -22.68
CA PHE A 464 -12.11 -7.81 -23.82
C PHE A 464 -11.34 -8.50 -24.97
N ALA A 465 -10.05 -8.20 -25.15
CA ALA A 465 -9.22 -8.83 -26.16
C ALA A 465 -8.76 -10.25 -25.75
N TYR A 466 -8.40 -10.46 -24.49
CA TYR A 466 -7.77 -11.69 -24.01
C TYR A 466 -8.54 -12.35 -22.85
N GLY A 467 -8.81 -11.62 -21.77
CA GLY A 467 -9.33 -12.17 -20.51
C GLY A 467 -10.64 -12.94 -20.67
N ILE A 468 -11.63 -12.33 -21.34
CA ILE A 468 -12.98 -12.90 -21.51
C ILE A 468 -12.97 -14.24 -22.25
N ARG A 469 -12.01 -14.44 -23.16
CA ARG A 469 -11.85 -15.65 -24.00
C ARG A 469 -11.02 -16.73 -23.31
N ASN A 470 -10.07 -16.34 -22.46
CA ASN A 470 -9.08 -17.24 -21.89
C ASN A 470 -9.34 -17.64 -20.43
N SER A 471 -10.23 -16.93 -19.73
CA SER A 471 -10.68 -17.29 -18.39
C SER A 471 -11.14 -18.74 -18.32
N TYR A 472 -10.60 -19.48 -17.34
CA TYR A 472 -10.96 -20.87 -17.09
C TYR A 472 -12.39 -21.03 -16.59
N LEU A 473 -12.87 -20.08 -15.79
CA LEU A 473 -14.26 -20.04 -15.34
C LEU A 473 -15.21 -19.97 -16.55
N GLY A 474 -14.83 -19.23 -17.59
CA GLY A 474 -15.56 -19.16 -18.85
C GLY A 474 -15.58 -20.40 -19.69
N LYS A 475 -14.47 -21.13 -19.69
CA LYS A 475 -14.34 -22.39 -20.44
C LYS A 475 -15.16 -23.49 -19.75
N LYS A 476 -15.05 -23.60 -18.43
CA LYS A 476 -15.86 -24.53 -17.61
C LYS A 476 -17.36 -24.33 -17.79
N ASN A 477 -17.84 -23.08 -17.85
CA ASN A 477 -19.25 -22.77 -18.07
C ASN A 477 -19.70 -22.90 -19.55
N LYS A 478 -18.80 -23.18 -20.49
CA LYS A 478 -19.18 -23.57 -21.87
C LYS A 478 -19.25 -25.08 -22.05
N GLU A 479 -18.53 -25.82 -21.21
CA GLU A 479 -18.47 -27.29 -21.21
C GLU A 479 -19.64 -27.91 -20.41
N ASN A 480 -20.17 -27.17 -19.43
CA ASN A 480 -21.45 -27.44 -18.75
C ASN A 480 -22.59 -26.68 -19.41
#